data_AF-A0A1G9ITJ7-F1
#
_entry.id   AF-A0A1G9ITJ7-F1
#
_cell.length_a   1.000
_cell.length_b   1.000
_cell.length_c   1.000
_cell.angle_alpha   90.00
_cell.angle_beta   90.00
_cell.angle_gamma   90.00
#
_symmetry.space_group_name_H-M   'P 1'
#
loop_
_entity.id
_entity.type
_entity.pdbx_description
1 polymer ?
#
loop_
_entity_poly.entity_id
_entity_poly.type
_entity_poly.pdbx_seq_one_letter_code
_entity_poly.pdbx_strand_id
1 'polypeptide(L)' 'MTKYDPDRLKLRIQGRGLNTWNWQLLLDGKQLIKSGTISGSRRNAEVAAEAVLRDMSTAPDKD' A
#
# COMPACT_ATOMS: atom_id res chain seq x y z
N MET A 1 -0.34 -16.85 3.91
CA MET A 1 -0.18 -15.45 3.45
C MET A 1 1.30 -15.19 3.25
N THR A 2 1.74 -14.86 2.04
CA THR A 2 3.15 -14.56 1.76
C THR A 2 3.49 -13.21 2.37
N LYS A 3 4.43 -13.17 3.32
CA LYS A 3 4.94 -11.92 3.89
C LYS A 3 6.13 -11.44 3.07
N TYR A 4 6.25 -10.13 2.89
CA TYR A 4 7.32 -9.49 2.10
C TYR A 4 8.22 -8.62 2.99
N ASP A 5 9.46 -8.41 2.56
CA ASP A 5 10.34 -7.43 3.19
C ASP A 5 9.77 -6.01 3.00
N PRO A 6 9.64 -5.22 4.09
CA PRO A 6 9.10 -3.87 4.02
C PRO A 6 9.93 -2.95 3.11
N ASP A 7 11.25 -3.16 3.05
CA ASP A 7 12.14 -2.33 2.23
C ASP A 7 11.88 -2.50 0.72
N ARG A 8 11.49 -3.72 0.33
CA ARG A 8 11.15 -4.07 -1.06
C ARG A 8 9.74 -3.64 -1.44
N LEU A 9 8.86 -3.44 -0.47
CA LEU A 9 7.51 -2.94 -0.70
C LEU A 9 7.54 -1.43 -0.97
N LYS A 10 7.04 -1.02 -2.14
CA LYS A 10 6.89 0.38 -2.54
C LYS A 10 5.41 0.71 -2.69
N LEU A 11 4.97 1.73 -1.97
CA LEU A 11 3.62 2.26 -2.08
C LEU A 11 3.55 3.32 -3.17
N ARG A 12 2.61 3.16 -4.10
CA ARG A 12 2.27 4.15 -5.12
C ARG A 12 0.81 4.61 -4.93
N ILE A 13 0.62 5.91 -4.78
CA ILE A 13 -0.69 6.56 -4.69
C ILE A 13 -0.93 7.39 -5.95
N GLN A 14 -2.06 7.17 -6.62
CA GLN A 14 -2.41 7.87 -7.85
C GLN A 14 -3.83 8.44 -7.75
N GLY A 15 -3.98 9.73 -8.00
CA GLY A 15 -5.28 10.37 -8.13
C GLY A 15 -5.97 9.91 -9.42
N ARG A 16 -7.22 9.46 -9.32
CA ARG A 16 -8.07 9.10 -10.46
C ARG A 16 -9.09 10.19 -10.81
N GLY A 17 -9.42 11.07 -9.85
CA GLY A 17 -10.39 12.15 -10.01
C GLY A 17 -10.45 13.04 -8.77
N LEU A 18 -11.44 13.94 -8.70
CA LEU A 18 -11.54 14.98 -7.66
C LEU A 18 -11.49 14.43 -6.23
N ASN A 19 -12.06 13.24 -5.98
CA ASN A 19 -12.09 12.59 -4.66
C ASN A 19 -11.91 11.07 -4.78
N THR A 20 -11.12 10.60 -5.73
CA THR A 20 -10.88 9.15 -5.89
C THR A 20 -9.42 8.89 -6.06
N TRP A 21 -8.89 8.01 -5.23
CA TRP A 21 -7.49 7.66 -5.17
C TRP A 21 -7.33 6.16 -5.33
N ASN A 22 -6.38 5.78 -6.17
CA ASN A 22 -5.91 4.42 -6.26
C ASN A 22 -4.61 4.29 -5.48
N TRP A 23 -4.49 3.22 -4.71
CA TRP A 23 -3.24 2.83 -4.09
C TRP A 23 -2.79 1.49 -4.66
N GLN A 24 -1.48 1.34 -4.80
CA GLN A 24 -0.84 0.15 -5.34
C GLN A 24 0.38 -0.17 -4.50
N LEU A 25 0.45 -1.41 -4.04
CA LEU A 25 1.59 -1.97 -3.35
C LEU A 25 2.41 -2.78 -4.37
N LEU A 26 3.63 -2.34 -4.60
CA LEU A 26 4.56 -2.91 -5.58
C LEU A 26 5.73 -3.57 -4.85
N LEU A 27 6.12 -4.76 -5.27
CA LEU A 27 7.38 -5.39 -4.87
C LEU A 27 8.49 -4.94 -5.82
N ASP A 28 9.59 -4.47 -5.24
CA ASP A 28 10.75 -3.88 -5.93
C ASP A 28 10.36 -2.75 -6.92
N GLY A 29 9.21 -2.09 -6.66
CA GLY A 29 8.65 -1.06 -7.54
C GLY A 29 8.15 -1.54 -8.91
N LYS A 30 8.20 -2.85 -9.19
CA LYS A 30 7.87 -3.42 -10.51
C LYS A 30 6.66 -4.34 -10.48
N GLN A 31 6.60 -5.23 -9.50
CA GLN A 31 5.57 -6.26 -9.44
C GLN A 31 4.39 -5.80 -8.59
N LEU A 32 3.18 -5.75 -9.15
CA LEU A 32 1.98 -5.43 -8.39
C LEU A 32 1.62 -6.60 -7.46
N ILE A 33 1.63 -6.32 -6.15
CA ILE A 33 1.24 -7.28 -5.10
C ILE A 33 -0.23 -7.07 -4.74
N LYS A 34 -0.64 -5.82 -4.53
CA LYS A 34 -2.02 -5.47 -4.19
C LYS A 34 -2.36 -4.09 -4.68
N SER A 35 -3.63 -3.84 -4.93
CA SER A 35 -4.15 -2.52 -5.24
C SER A 35 -5.54 -2.34 -4.67
N GLY A 36 -5.93 -1.08 -4.48
CA GLY A 36 -7.29 -0.74 -4.12
C GLY A 36 -7.65 0.67 -4.57
N THR A 37 -8.94 0.94 -4.56
CA THR A 37 -9.52 2.25 -4.88
C THR A 37 -10.29 2.71 -3.65
N ILE A 38 -10.09 3.97 -3.28
CA ILE A 38 -10.82 4.59 -2.18
C ILE A 38 -11.32 5.97 -2.61
N SER A 39 -12.52 6.30 -2.15
CA SER A 39 -13.10 7.63 -2.29
C SER A 39 -12.73 8.49 -1.08
N GLY A 40 -12.45 9.77 -1.30
CA GLY A 40 -12.07 10.74 -0.28
C GLY A 40 -10.72 11.38 -0.56
N SER A 41 -10.02 11.76 0.52
CA SER A 41 -8.74 12.45 0.46
C SER A 41 -7.57 11.50 0.19
N ARG A 42 -6.48 12.04 -0.37
CA ARG A 42 -5.20 11.32 -0.51
C ARG A 42 -4.77 10.63 0.77
N ARG A 43 -4.97 11.30 1.91
CA ARG A 43 -4.63 10.79 3.24
C ARG A 43 -5.34 9.47 3.57
N ASN A 44 -6.59 9.30 3.15
CA ASN A 44 -7.32 8.06 3.37
C ASN A 44 -6.74 6.90 2.55
N ALA A 45 -6.27 7.18 1.33
CA ALA A 45 -5.58 6.20 0.50
C ALA A 45 -4.23 5.80 1.09
N GLU A 46 -3.49 6.75 1.66
CA GLU A 46 -2.24 6.48 2.38
C GLU A 46 -2.50 5.60 3.61
N VAL A 47 -3.45 5.95 4.48
CA VAL A 47 -3.80 5.16 5.68
C VAL A 47 -4.25 3.74 5.33
N ALA A 48 -5.13 3.60 4.33
CA ALA A 48 -5.60 2.29 3.89
C ALA A 48 -4.45 1.43 3.35
N ALA A 49 -3.53 2.04 2.59
CA ALA A 49 -2.40 1.32 2.03
C ALA A 49 -1.32 1.00 3.07
N GLU A 50 -1.10 1.87 4.06
CA GLU A 50 -0.21 1.61 5.19
C GLU A 50 -0.69 0.45 6.06
N ALA A 51 -2.01 0.35 6.31
CA ALA A 51 -2.59 -0.79 7.02
C ALA A 51 -2.33 -2.11 6.28
N VAL A 52 -2.49 -2.10 4.95
CA VAL A 52 -2.18 -3.26 4.10
C VAL A 52 -0.68 -3.55 4.08
N LEU A 53 0.17 -2.53 4.01
CA LEU A 53 1.62 -2.70 4.04
C LEU A 53 2.07 -3.33 5.36
N ARG A 54 1.48 -2.94 6.50
CA ARG A 54 1.75 -3.58 7.79
C ARG A 54 1.32 -5.04 7.85
N ASP A 55 0.15 -5.36 7.29
CA ASP A 55 -0.36 -6.74 7.22
C ASP A 55 0.51 -7.63 6.33
N MET A 56 0.99 -7.08 5.20
CA MET A 56 1.82 -7.80 4.23
C MET A 56 3.31 -7.82 4.56
N SER A 57 3.79 -6.84 5.31
CA SER A 57 5.16 -6.83 5.81
C SER A 57 5.27 -7.82 6.95
N THR A 58 6.33 -8.63 6.95
CA THR A 58 6.79 -9.22 8.21
C THR A 58 7.50 -8.10 8.97
N ALA A 59 6.74 -7.20 9.61
CA ALA A 59 7.37 -6.43 10.66
C ALA A 59 7.84 -7.46 11.71
N PRO A 60 9.12 -7.50 12.10
CA PRO A 60 9.46 -8.18 13.33
C PRO A 60 8.65 -7.46 14.41
N ASP A 61 7.74 -8.19 15.04
CA ASP A 61 7.22 -7.82 16.34
C ASP A 61 8.49 -7.59 17.19
N LYS A 62 8.84 -6.32 17.42
CA LYS A 62 9.93 -6.01 18.33
C LYS A 62 9.35 -6.26 19.71
N ASP A 63 9.71 -7.42 20.24
CA ASP A 63 9.72 -7.78 21.67
C ASP A 63 10.07 -6.58 22.56
#